data_AF-A0A820EB09-F1
#
_entry.id   AF-A0A820EB09-F1
#
_cell.length_a   1.000
_cell.length_b   1.000
_cell.length_c   1.000
_cell.angle_alpha   90.00
_cell.angle_beta   90.00
_cell.angle_gamma   90.00
#
_symmetry.space_group_name_H-M   'P 1'
#
loop_
_entity.id
_entity.type
_entity.pdbx_description
1 polymer ?
#
loop_
_entity_poly.entity_id
_entity_poly.type
_entity_poly.pdbx_seq_one_letter_code
_entity_poly.pdbx_strand_id
1 'polypeptide(L)'
;MHGSHMVIKINLLQLCRHENIIRFYGSVESATNHKIYLEYVAGGSLLNKIERDGSLLEGVAQHYFKQLITGMAYLHSLGVAHRDLKPENLLIANNDILKICDFGLSAFFRDRTTNEKQMLTTYCGTKPYISPEMLSKTPYHGEPVDIWSCGIILTAMLTGVFPWAEASDQIPEYKRWLDGDYNNSPWENIDSIIFNLLRVILIDNPTRRAKIVDIQNHQWLSKIYPKVAKLPLNVSTISNKRSIDNDESIENNKKKHNISKSTSIEKSTMRTVTTVVGKVPVDSECVSMLGNAHVYCENNDVFDCMLNQTNVGNNNKNFYLIQLLEENNCKTYYVWLRWGRVGCNGQNNLEHFGCDLDEAKRFFCQKFSDKTKNDFYYRHTFTKYPGKYDYVQLDYNPSTSEKVDENNKKRLVAIEQLKSLPAPESKLDKRIQKLIQLICNIQAMEEALLEMKFDARKNSLGNKKNAKKLFSYRFYYYFFLGKLSSTQIKAGYAALKEIETYIKTKQFNSAFIEANNTYYTRIPHEFGRNTPPLIETIQQLKHEIELLETLDNIEIAFTTLNTDTTICLNPIDQHYEQLKCKLYPIE
;
A
#
# COMPACT_ATOMS: atom_id res chain seq x y z
N MET A 1 -15.40 -0.38 32.57
CA MET A 1 -15.64 0.32 31.29
C MET A 1 -15.46 -0.56 30.05
N HIS A 2 -14.45 -1.45 29.96
CA HIS A 2 -14.26 -2.29 28.75
C HIS A 2 -15.35 -3.36 28.51
N GLY A 3 -15.96 -3.93 29.56
CA GLY A 3 -16.99 -4.97 29.41
C GLY A 3 -18.29 -4.49 28.74
N SER A 4 -18.74 -3.26 29.05
CA SER A 4 -20.02 -2.73 28.54
C SER A 4 -20.00 -2.43 27.04
N HIS A 5 -18.89 -1.98 26.46
CA HIS A 5 -18.76 -1.81 25.00
C HIS A 5 -18.75 -3.14 24.25
N MET A 6 -18.15 -4.18 24.85
CA MET A 6 -18.07 -5.50 24.24
C MET A 6 -19.44 -6.20 24.21
N VAL A 7 -20.22 -6.07 25.28
CA VAL A 7 -21.61 -6.57 25.33
C VAL A 7 -22.48 -5.86 24.29
N ILE A 8 -22.36 -4.53 24.17
CA ILE A 8 -23.08 -3.77 23.13
C ILE A 8 -22.69 -4.26 21.73
N LYS A 9 -21.38 -4.44 21.46
CA LYS A 9 -20.87 -4.96 20.19
C LYS A 9 -21.44 -6.33 19.85
N ILE A 10 -21.43 -7.28 20.78
CA ILE A 10 -21.96 -8.64 20.56
C ILE A 10 -23.46 -8.60 20.29
N ASN A 11 -24.23 -7.87 21.11
CA ASN A 11 -25.67 -7.74 20.94
C ASN A 11 -26.04 -7.13 19.58
N LEU A 12 -25.29 -6.14 19.13
CA LEU A 12 -25.51 -5.47 17.84
C LEU A 12 -25.19 -6.42 16.68
N LEU A 13 -24.03 -7.09 16.72
CA LEU A 13 -23.62 -8.08 15.74
C LEU A 13 -24.60 -9.26 15.60
N GLN A 14 -25.22 -9.69 16.70
CA GLN A 14 -26.26 -10.73 16.69
C GLN A 14 -27.52 -10.32 15.91
N LEU A 15 -27.88 -9.03 15.94
CA LEU A 15 -29.06 -8.50 15.25
C LEU A 15 -28.81 -8.29 13.76
N CYS A 16 -27.55 -8.14 13.35
CA CYS A 16 -27.20 -7.85 11.97
C CYS A 16 -27.21 -9.10 11.07
N ARG A 17 -28.02 -9.03 10.02
CA ARG A 17 -28.09 -10.03 8.95
C ARG A 17 -28.35 -9.32 7.62
N HIS A 18 -27.27 -8.95 6.95
CA HIS A 18 -27.29 -8.23 5.68
C HIS A 18 -26.03 -8.54 4.88
N GLU A 19 -26.12 -8.56 3.55
CA GLU A 19 -25.00 -8.92 2.66
C GLU A 19 -23.78 -8.02 2.87
N ASN A 20 -24.01 -6.71 3.04
CA ASN A 20 -22.97 -5.71 3.25
C ASN A 20 -22.53 -5.48 4.70
N ILE A 21 -22.93 -6.35 5.64
CA ILE A 21 -22.48 -6.31 7.04
C ILE A 21 -21.73 -7.61 7.35
N ILE A 22 -20.60 -7.52 8.07
CA ILE A 22 -19.83 -8.70 8.47
C ILE A 22 -20.70 -9.69 9.26
N ARG A 23 -20.71 -10.97 8.87
CA ARG A 23 -21.53 -11.95 9.56
C ARG A 23 -20.92 -12.32 10.91
N PHE A 24 -21.75 -12.34 11.96
CA PHE A 24 -21.40 -12.87 13.26
C PHE A 24 -21.82 -14.35 13.38
N TYR A 25 -20.88 -15.20 13.81
CA TYR A 25 -21.11 -16.63 14.00
C TYR A 25 -21.31 -17.02 15.47
N GLY A 26 -20.75 -16.26 16.41
CA GLY A 26 -20.89 -16.52 17.83
C GLY A 26 -19.80 -15.87 18.66
N SER A 27 -19.91 -15.97 19.97
CA SER A 27 -18.87 -15.54 20.90
C SER A 27 -18.75 -16.53 22.06
N VAL A 28 -17.53 -16.67 22.57
CA VAL A 28 -17.23 -17.48 23.77
C VAL A 28 -16.58 -16.57 24.78
N GLU A 29 -17.15 -16.52 25.98
CA GLU A 29 -16.59 -15.82 27.13
C GLU A 29 -15.92 -16.83 28.05
N SER A 30 -14.68 -16.54 28.46
CA SER A 30 -13.97 -17.24 29.53
C SER A 30 -13.63 -16.25 30.65
N ALA A 31 -13.16 -16.77 31.79
CA ALA A 31 -12.81 -15.96 32.96
C ALA A 31 -11.77 -14.84 32.67
N THR A 32 -10.98 -14.97 31.59
CA THR A 32 -9.91 -14.01 31.25
C THR A 32 -10.00 -13.45 29.83
N ASN A 33 -10.80 -14.04 28.92
CA ASN A 33 -10.81 -13.68 27.51
C ASN A 33 -12.21 -13.76 26.89
N HIS A 34 -12.47 -12.88 25.94
CA HIS A 34 -13.66 -12.94 25.08
C HIS A 34 -13.23 -13.22 23.65
N LYS A 35 -13.77 -14.27 23.04
CA LYS A 35 -13.52 -14.65 21.64
C LYS A 35 -14.77 -14.38 20.83
N ILE A 36 -14.65 -13.65 19.74
CA ILE A 36 -15.74 -13.30 18.82
C ILE A 36 -15.42 -13.96 17.47
N TYR A 37 -16.35 -14.77 16.98
CA TYR A 37 -16.23 -15.49 15.71
C TYR A 37 -17.03 -14.73 14.63
N LEU A 38 -16.33 -14.26 13.60
CA LEU A 38 -16.86 -13.46 12.50
C LEU A 38 -16.58 -14.14 11.16
N GLU A 39 -17.30 -13.72 10.12
CA GLU A 39 -16.97 -14.02 8.73
C GLU A 39 -15.53 -13.61 8.41
N TYR A 40 -14.79 -14.54 7.80
CA TYR A 40 -13.46 -14.26 7.30
C TYR A 40 -13.59 -13.69 5.88
N VAL A 41 -13.01 -12.51 5.66
CA VAL A 41 -13.03 -11.81 4.37
C VAL A 41 -11.59 -11.70 3.86
N ALA A 42 -11.26 -12.53 2.86
CA ALA A 42 -9.87 -12.68 2.39
C ALA A 42 -9.37 -11.55 1.49
N GLY A 43 -10.25 -10.77 0.87
CA GLY A 43 -9.88 -9.74 -0.12
C GLY A 43 -9.36 -8.43 0.47
N GLY A 44 -9.06 -8.40 1.77
CA GLY A 44 -8.51 -7.23 2.45
C GLY A 44 -9.52 -6.10 2.66
N SER A 45 -9.02 -4.92 3.00
CA SER A 45 -9.83 -3.73 3.22
C SER A 45 -9.94 -2.85 1.96
N LEU A 46 -10.96 -2.01 1.91
CA LEU A 46 -11.11 -0.97 0.91
C LEU A 46 -9.93 0.01 0.96
N LEU A 47 -9.33 0.22 2.14
CA LEU A 47 -8.08 0.99 2.24
C LEU A 47 -6.98 0.37 1.38
N ASN A 48 -6.74 -0.93 1.52
CA ASN A 48 -5.70 -1.62 0.74
C ASN A 48 -5.95 -1.46 -0.77
N LYS A 49 -7.22 -1.47 -1.19
CA LYS A 49 -7.58 -1.26 -2.59
C LYS A 49 -7.30 0.18 -3.07
N ILE A 50 -7.68 1.19 -2.29
CA ILE A 50 -7.39 2.60 -2.61
C ILE A 50 -5.88 2.83 -2.64
N GLU A 51 -5.13 2.30 -1.66
CA GLU A 51 -3.68 2.45 -1.58
C GLU A 51 -2.97 1.79 -2.76
N ARG A 52 -3.40 0.59 -3.17
CA ARG A 52 -2.83 -0.13 -4.31
C ARG A 52 -3.10 0.58 -5.64
N ASP A 53 -4.32 1.07 -5.83
CA ASP A 53 -4.76 1.65 -7.11
C ASP A 53 -4.49 3.18 -7.16
N GLY A 54 -4.08 3.79 -6.03
CA GLY A 54 -3.91 5.24 -5.84
C GLY A 54 -5.25 5.97 -5.72
N SER A 55 -6.13 5.75 -6.69
CA SER A 55 -7.54 6.15 -6.68
C SER A 55 -8.36 5.11 -7.46
N LEU A 56 -9.68 5.08 -7.25
CA LEU A 56 -10.59 4.17 -7.93
C LEU A 56 -11.28 4.88 -9.08
N LEU A 57 -11.40 4.18 -10.21
CA LEU A 57 -12.25 4.61 -11.32
C LEU A 57 -13.68 4.85 -10.83
N GLU A 58 -14.35 5.86 -11.38
CA GLU A 58 -15.69 6.28 -10.92
C GLU A 58 -16.70 5.13 -10.83
N GLY A 59 -16.73 4.23 -11.83
CA GLY A 59 -17.64 3.09 -11.83
C GLY A 59 -17.36 2.08 -10.71
N VAL A 60 -16.08 1.91 -10.35
CA VAL A 60 -15.65 1.05 -9.24
C VAL A 60 -15.98 1.73 -7.90
N ALA A 61 -15.69 3.03 -7.78
CA ALA A 61 -16.07 3.82 -6.61
C ALA A 61 -17.60 3.81 -6.40
N GLN A 62 -18.38 3.94 -7.48
CA GLN A 62 -19.84 3.87 -7.45
C GLN A 62 -20.32 2.50 -6.96
N HIS A 63 -19.71 1.40 -7.44
CA HIS A 63 -20.06 0.03 -7.04
C HIS A 63 -19.91 -0.18 -5.53
N TYR A 64 -18.77 0.22 -4.95
CA TYR A 64 -18.57 0.09 -3.51
C TYR A 64 -19.37 1.13 -2.70
N PHE A 65 -19.54 2.35 -3.21
CA PHE A 65 -20.33 3.37 -2.53
C PHE A 65 -21.81 2.97 -2.42
N LYS A 66 -22.39 2.38 -3.47
CA LYS A 66 -23.75 1.81 -3.42
C LYS A 66 -23.90 0.77 -2.31
N GLN A 67 -22.94 -0.14 -2.20
CA GLN A 67 -22.95 -1.19 -1.18
C GLN A 67 -22.77 -0.62 0.24
N LEU A 68 -21.89 0.37 0.41
CA LEU A 68 -21.73 1.11 1.66
C LEU A 68 -23.04 1.78 2.08
N ILE A 69 -23.68 2.53 1.18
CA ILE A 69 -24.96 3.19 1.46
C ILE A 69 -26.07 2.17 1.76
N THR A 70 -26.09 1.03 1.08
CA THR A 70 -27.06 -0.05 1.34
C THR A 70 -26.85 -0.66 2.72
N GLY A 71 -25.61 -0.97 3.11
CA GLY A 71 -25.28 -1.45 4.46
C GLY A 71 -25.61 -0.43 5.56
N MET A 72 -25.34 0.84 5.32
CA MET A 72 -25.70 1.92 6.27
C MET A 72 -27.20 2.14 6.38
N ALA A 73 -27.95 2.03 5.28
CA ALA A 73 -29.40 2.10 5.30
C ALA A 73 -29.99 1.01 6.22
N TYR A 74 -29.44 -0.21 6.12
CA TYR A 74 -29.80 -1.31 6.99
C TYR A 74 -29.49 -1.01 8.47
N LEU A 75 -28.27 -0.56 8.80
CA LEU A 75 -27.90 -0.23 10.19
C LEU A 75 -28.77 0.90 10.77
N HIS A 76 -29.02 1.96 10.01
CA HIS A 76 -29.86 3.08 10.43
C HIS A 76 -31.32 2.66 10.63
N SER A 77 -31.82 1.70 9.84
CA SER A 77 -33.15 1.11 10.03
C SER A 77 -33.28 0.36 11.36
N LEU A 78 -32.20 -0.24 11.85
CA LEU A 78 -32.11 -0.87 13.16
C LEU A 78 -31.90 0.14 14.31
N GLY A 79 -31.81 1.44 13.99
CA GLY A 79 -31.54 2.48 14.99
C GLY A 79 -30.10 2.50 15.49
N VAL A 80 -29.15 2.01 14.67
CA VAL A 80 -27.73 1.90 15.01
C VAL A 80 -26.90 2.90 14.21
N ALA A 81 -26.02 3.64 14.88
CA ALA A 81 -24.97 4.43 14.26
C ALA A 81 -23.62 3.72 14.40
N HIS A 82 -22.83 3.69 13.32
CA HIS A 82 -21.54 3.00 13.30
C HIS A 82 -20.44 3.80 14.01
N ARG A 83 -20.33 5.10 13.70
CA ARG A 83 -19.45 6.12 14.31
C ARG A 83 -17.93 6.00 14.08
N ASP A 84 -17.45 4.93 13.46
CA ASP A 84 -16.05 4.81 13.00
C ASP A 84 -15.97 4.24 11.59
N LEU A 85 -16.79 4.77 10.68
CA LEU A 85 -16.71 4.40 9.26
C LEU A 85 -15.43 4.98 8.66
N LYS A 86 -14.64 4.09 8.06
CA LYS A 86 -13.39 4.39 7.37
C LYS A 86 -13.03 3.22 6.45
N PRO A 87 -12.22 3.40 5.39
CA PRO A 87 -11.87 2.33 4.45
C PRO A 87 -11.24 1.10 5.10
N GLU A 88 -10.58 1.24 6.25
CA GLU A 88 -10.03 0.14 7.06
C GLU A 88 -11.12 -0.79 7.60
N ASN A 89 -12.30 -0.24 7.91
CA ASN A 89 -13.45 -0.96 8.48
C ASN A 89 -14.43 -1.44 7.39
N LEU A 90 -14.03 -1.37 6.12
CA LEU A 90 -14.80 -1.84 4.97
C LEU A 90 -14.00 -2.94 4.28
N LEU A 91 -14.39 -4.20 4.45
CA LEU A 91 -13.69 -5.35 3.86
C LEU A 91 -14.27 -5.71 2.50
N ILE A 92 -13.47 -6.30 1.61
CA ILE A 92 -13.90 -6.71 0.27
C ILE A 92 -13.81 -8.23 0.17
N ALA A 93 -14.93 -8.90 -0.06
CA ALA A 93 -14.97 -10.35 -0.31
C ALA A 93 -14.63 -10.68 -1.77
N ASN A 94 -14.34 -11.95 -2.05
CA ASN A 94 -13.85 -12.45 -3.36
C ASN A 94 -14.76 -12.16 -4.58
N ASN A 95 -15.99 -11.68 -4.35
CA ASN A 95 -16.97 -11.33 -5.39
C ASN A 95 -17.25 -9.81 -5.44
N ASP A 96 -16.29 -8.97 -5.03
CA ASP A 96 -16.45 -7.51 -4.93
C ASP A 96 -17.62 -7.07 -4.05
N ILE A 97 -17.94 -7.88 -3.04
CA ILE A 97 -18.95 -7.57 -2.03
C ILE A 97 -18.27 -6.84 -0.87
N LEU A 98 -18.71 -5.61 -0.60
CA LEU A 98 -18.24 -4.80 0.51
C LEU A 98 -18.93 -5.20 1.81
N LYS A 99 -18.15 -5.36 2.87
CA LYS A 99 -18.58 -5.77 4.22
C LYS A 99 -18.18 -4.71 5.25
N ILE A 100 -19.16 -4.04 5.85
CA ILE A 100 -18.92 -3.13 6.99
C ILE A 100 -18.58 -3.97 8.21
N CYS A 101 -17.47 -3.65 8.87
CA CYS A 101 -16.97 -4.35 10.05
C CYS A 101 -16.57 -3.38 11.18
N ASP A 102 -16.18 -3.96 12.32
CA ASP A 102 -15.76 -3.30 13.55
C ASP A 102 -16.77 -2.35 14.24
N PHE A 103 -17.75 -2.97 14.89
CA PHE A 103 -18.78 -2.30 15.68
C PHE A 103 -18.33 -1.89 17.10
N GLY A 104 -17.03 -1.77 17.36
CA GLY A 104 -16.49 -1.45 18.69
C GLY A 104 -16.90 -0.09 19.24
N LEU A 105 -17.21 0.86 18.34
CA LEU A 105 -17.63 2.22 18.68
C LEU A 105 -19.10 2.49 18.32
N SER A 106 -19.84 1.49 17.84
CA SER A 106 -21.24 1.67 17.44
C SER A 106 -22.16 1.87 18.64
N ALA A 107 -23.31 2.51 18.41
CA ALA A 107 -24.32 2.74 19.45
C ALA A 107 -25.73 2.77 18.89
N PHE A 108 -26.70 2.40 19.72
CA PHE A 108 -28.11 2.62 19.44
C PHE A 108 -28.46 4.10 19.64
N PHE A 109 -28.91 4.76 18.57
CA PHE A 109 -29.51 6.10 18.65
C PHE A 109 -31.04 6.02 18.70
N ARG A 110 -31.63 4.83 18.62
CA ARG A 110 -33.06 4.61 18.77
C ARG A 110 -33.32 3.58 19.86
N ASP A 111 -34.16 3.94 20.81
CA ASP A 111 -34.63 2.99 21.82
C ASP A 111 -35.49 1.91 21.12
N ARG A 112 -35.21 0.64 21.40
CA ARG A 112 -35.88 -0.47 20.71
C ARG A 112 -37.28 -0.76 21.26
N THR A 113 -37.59 -0.25 22.44
CA THR A 113 -38.86 -0.41 23.15
C THR A 113 -39.80 0.74 22.86
N THR A 114 -39.31 1.99 22.93
CA THR A 114 -40.13 3.19 22.72
C THR A 114 -40.06 3.72 21.28
N ASN A 115 -39.09 3.25 20.48
CA ASN A 115 -38.78 3.74 19.14
C ASN A 115 -38.38 5.23 19.09
N GLU A 116 -38.10 5.83 20.25
CA GLU A 116 -37.67 7.23 20.35
C GLU A 116 -36.20 7.37 19.93
N LYS A 117 -35.91 8.44 19.19
CA LYS A 117 -34.54 8.79 18.81
C LYS A 117 -33.88 9.55 19.96
N GLN A 118 -32.70 9.11 20.35
CA GLN A 118 -31.83 9.77 21.33
C GLN A 118 -30.59 10.37 20.65
N MET A 119 -30.11 11.47 21.21
CA MET A 119 -28.81 12.04 20.83
C MET A 119 -27.67 11.25 21.49
N LEU A 120 -26.57 11.13 20.78
CA LEU A 120 -25.34 10.51 21.24
C LEU A 120 -24.40 11.59 21.77
N THR A 121 -23.63 11.28 22.81
CA THR A 121 -22.75 12.26 23.49
C THR A 121 -21.27 11.89 23.45
N THR A 122 -20.95 10.64 23.08
CA THR A 122 -19.56 10.15 23.09
C THR A 122 -18.78 10.68 21.90
N TYR A 123 -17.66 11.34 22.17
CA TYR A 123 -16.65 11.66 21.15
C TYR A 123 -15.84 10.40 20.79
N CYS A 124 -15.87 9.98 19.53
CA CYS A 124 -15.14 8.80 19.06
C CYS A 124 -14.87 8.87 17.53
N GLY A 125 -14.17 7.87 16.99
CA GLY A 125 -13.87 7.77 15.57
C GLY A 125 -12.49 8.30 15.18
N THR A 126 -12.22 8.29 13.87
CA THR A 126 -10.92 8.61 13.29
C THR A 126 -10.92 10.00 12.63
N LYS A 127 -10.12 10.95 13.14
CA LYS A 127 -10.19 12.41 12.88
C LYS A 127 -10.61 12.87 11.48
N PRO A 128 -10.01 12.41 10.36
CA PRO A 128 -10.39 12.90 9.03
C PRO A 128 -11.83 12.58 8.63
N TYR A 129 -12.43 11.55 9.23
CA TYR A 129 -13.78 11.06 8.94
C TYR A 129 -14.84 11.54 9.95
N ILE A 130 -14.42 12.20 11.03
CA ILE A 130 -15.32 12.72 12.08
C ILE A 130 -16.03 13.96 11.54
N SER A 131 -17.35 14.04 11.76
CA SER A 131 -18.16 15.21 11.38
C SER A 131 -17.97 16.40 12.33
N PRO A 132 -18.25 17.63 11.88
CA PRO A 132 -18.07 18.84 12.68
C PRO A 132 -18.84 18.80 14.00
N GLU A 133 -20.10 18.35 13.98
CA GLU A 133 -20.93 18.26 15.18
C GLU A 133 -20.40 17.22 16.18
N MET A 134 -19.81 16.12 15.71
CA MET A 134 -19.15 15.15 16.60
C MET A 134 -17.85 15.73 17.18
N LEU A 135 -17.11 16.57 16.43
CA LEU A 135 -15.91 17.28 16.93
C LEU A 135 -16.23 18.31 18.01
N SER A 136 -17.39 18.96 17.91
CA SER A 136 -17.85 19.99 18.84
C SER A 136 -18.10 19.48 20.28
N LYS A 137 -18.09 18.16 20.50
CA LYS A 137 -18.38 17.49 21.78
C LYS A 137 -19.74 17.85 22.40
N THR A 138 -20.69 18.29 21.58
CA THR A 138 -22.09 18.48 21.97
C THR A 138 -22.90 17.22 21.64
N PRO A 139 -24.09 17.00 22.25
CA PRO A 139 -24.97 15.92 21.85
C PRO A 139 -25.34 16.02 20.36
N TYR A 140 -25.27 14.90 19.63
CA TYR A 140 -25.45 14.86 18.19
C TYR A 140 -26.37 13.70 17.74
N HIS A 141 -26.96 13.82 16.55
CA HIS A 141 -27.70 12.73 15.93
C HIS A 141 -26.75 11.72 15.27
N GLY A 142 -26.99 10.42 15.46
CA GLY A 142 -26.09 9.39 14.92
C GLY A 142 -26.08 9.28 13.39
N GLU A 143 -27.25 9.39 12.75
CA GLU A 143 -27.38 9.19 11.30
C GLU A 143 -26.53 10.18 10.47
N PRO A 144 -26.59 11.51 10.71
CA PRO A 144 -25.80 12.48 9.94
C PRO A 144 -24.28 12.30 10.07
N VAL A 145 -23.79 11.79 11.21
CA VAL A 145 -22.36 11.56 11.44
C VAL A 145 -21.83 10.46 10.52
N ASP A 146 -22.56 9.34 10.41
CA ASP A 146 -22.17 8.26 9.50
C ASP A 146 -22.23 8.69 8.03
N ILE A 147 -23.22 9.52 7.66
CA ILE A 147 -23.35 10.08 6.30
C ILE A 147 -22.15 10.94 5.95
N TRP A 148 -21.69 11.77 6.88
CA TRP A 148 -20.46 12.56 6.69
C TRP A 148 -19.27 11.66 6.40
N SER A 149 -19.05 10.63 7.23
CA SER A 149 -17.96 9.69 7.03
C SER A 149 -18.04 8.97 5.67
N CYS A 150 -19.25 8.63 5.19
CA CYS A 150 -19.45 8.09 3.85
C CYS A 150 -18.96 9.05 2.76
N GLY A 151 -19.24 10.35 2.89
CA GLY A 151 -18.74 11.38 1.97
C GLY A 151 -17.21 11.45 1.92
N ILE A 152 -16.56 11.40 3.09
CA ILE A 152 -15.09 11.37 3.17
C ILE A 152 -14.52 10.10 2.51
N ILE A 153 -15.17 8.94 2.70
CA ILE A 153 -14.79 7.68 2.06
C ILE A 153 -14.94 7.78 0.54
N LEU A 154 -16.02 8.39 0.03
CA LEU A 154 -16.21 8.61 -1.39
C LEU A 154 -15.11 9.51 -1.98
N THR A 155 -14.79 10.62 -1.32
CA THR A 155 -13.66 11.47 -1.73
C THR A 155 -12.37 10.66 -1.78
N ALA A 156 -12.06 9.89 -0.74
CA ALA A 156 -10.86 9.06 -0.69
C ALA A 156 -10.83 7.99 -1.79
N MET A 157 -11.96 7.37 -2.12
CA MET A 157 -12.05 6.43 -3.25
C MET A 157 -11.74 7.12 -4.58
N LEU A 158 -12.22 8.34 -4.80
CA LEU A 158 -12.08 9.02 -6.09
C LEU A 158 -10.71 9.67 -6.29
N THR A 159 -10.05 10.07 -5.21
CA THR A 159 -8.86 10.93 -5.32
C THR A 159 -7.63 10.39 -4.59
N GLY A 160 -7.78 9.35 -3.76
CA GLY A 160 -6.70 8.81 -2.94
C GLY A 160 -6.28 9.69 -1.76
N VAL A 161 -6.87 10.88 -1.62
CA VAL A 161 -6.47 11.87 -0.62
C VAL A 161 -7.64 12.29 0.27
N PHE A 162 -7.32 12.80 1.46
CA PHE A 162 -8.32 13.37 2.37
C PHE A 162 -8.59 14.82 2.02
N PRO A 163 -9.84 15.28 2.12
CA PRO A 163 -10.16 16.68 1.89
C PRO A 163 -9.59 17.61 2.97
N TRP A 164 -9.39 17.11 4.19
CA TRP A 164 -8.82 17.84 5.33
C TRP A 164 -8.31 16.87 6.41
N ALA A 165 -7.51 17.38 7.35
CA ALA A 165 -7.05 16.61 8.51
C ALA A 165 -8.16 16.36 9.55
N GLU A 166 -9.03 17.34 9.77
CA GLU A 166 -10.23 17.30 10.60
C GLU A 166 -11.19 18.42 10.17
N ALA A 167 -12.49 18.26 10.42
CA ALA A 167 -13.52 19.22 10.04
C ALA A 167 -13.66 20.32 11.10
N SER A 168 -12.68 21.23 11.13
CA SER A 168 -12.55 22.30 12.13
C SER A 168 -12.17 23.61 11.46
N ASP A 169 -12.69 24.73 11.95
CA ASP A 169 -12.42 26.09 11.43
C ASP A 169 -10.93 26.48 11.43
N GLN A 170 -10.12 25.75 12.21
CA GLN A 170 -8.67 25.92 12.26
C GLN A 170 -7.94 25.27 11.08
N ILE A 171 -8.60 24.43 10.29
CA ILE A 171 -8.02 23.72 9.15
C ILE A 171 -8.30 24.51 7.86
N PRO A 172 -7.26 25.04 7.17
CA PRO A 172 -7.45 25.87 5.98
C PRO A 172 -8.26 25.20 4.88
N GLU A 173 -8.05 23.90 4.65
CA GLU A 173 -8.77 23.11 3.66
C GLU A 173 -10.27 23.04 3.96
N TYR A 174 -10.62 22.86 5.24
CA TYR A 174 -12.00 22.82 5.69
C TYR A 174 -12.68 24.18 5.53
N LYS A 175 -11.96 25.24 5.89
CA LYS A 175 -12.46 26.61 5.74
C LYS A 175 -12.73 26.98 4.29
N ARG A 176 -11.82 26.64 3.36
CA ARG A 176 -12.03 26.83 1.91
C ARG A 176 -13.31 26.15 1.42
N TRP A 177 -13.58 24.93 1.89
CA TRP A 177 -14.80 24.21 1.56
C TRP A 177 -16.08 24.95 1.98
N LEU A 178 -16.08 25.50 3.20
CA LEU A 178 -17.18 26.31 3.72
C LEU A 178 -17.35 27.62 2.92
N ASP A 179 -16.23 28.23 2.52
CA ASP A 179 -16.19 29.51 1.82
C ASP A 179 -16.61 29.43 0.34
N GLY A 180 -16.76 28.22 -0.23
CA GLY A 180 -17.09 28.09 -1.65
C GLY A 180 -15.91 27.85 -2.57
N ASP A 181 -14.68 27.74 -2.04
CA ASP A 181 -13.46 27.60 -2.83
C ASP A 181 -13.15 26.12 -3.10
N TYR A 182 -13.50 25.69 -4.33
CA TYR A 182 -13.33 24.33 -4.82
C TYR A 182 -12.25 24.18 -5.91
N ASN A 183 -11.51 25.25 -6.23
CA ASN A 183 -10.46 25.21 -7.25
C ASN A 183 -9.12 24.73 -6.67
N ASN A 184 -9.19 23.64 -5.90
CA ASN A 184 -8.07 23.05 -5.19
C ASN A 184 -8.29 21.55 -5.01
N SER A 185 -7.19 20.82 -4.80
CA SER A 185 -7.24 19.41 -4.39
C SER A 185 -8.03 19.23 -3.09
N PRO A 186 -8.92 18.22 -2.98
CA PRO A 186 -9.18 17.14 -3.95
C PRO A 186 -10.27 17.41 -5.01
N TRP A 187 -10.84 18.61 -5.07
CA TRP A 187 -12.11 18.87 -5.77
C TRP A 187 -11.97 19.15 -7.27
N GLU A 188 -10.83 19.71 -7.67
CA GLU A 188 -10.55 20.26 -9.01
C GLU A 188 -10.80 19.29 -10.19
N ASN A 189 -10.69 17.98 -9.98
CA ASN A 189 -10.81 16.96 -11.02
C ASN A 189 -11.99 15.97 -10.80
N ILE A 190 -12.94 16.30 -9.93
CA ILE A 190 -14.11 15.45 -9.67
C ILE A 190 -15.23 15.79 -10.65
N ASP A 191 -15.83 14.78 -11.28
CA ASP A 191 -17.00 14.95 -12.17
C ASP A 191 -18.11 15.73 -11.46
N SER A 192 -18.69 16.69 -12.17
CA SER A 192 -19.66 17.64 -11.63
C SER A 192 -20.88 16.99 -10.95
N ILE A 193 -21.32 15.83 -11.43
CA ILE A 193 -22.45 15.10 -10.85
C ILE A 193 -22.03 14.48 -9.51
N ILE A 194 -20.83 13.91 -9.44
CA ILE A 194 -20.28 13.36 -8.20
C ILE A 194 -19.99 14.48 -7.19
N PHE A 195 -19.45 15.59 -7.67
CA PHE A 195 -19.17 16.76 -6.83
C PHE A 195 -20.47 17.33 -6.22
N ASN A 196 -21.57 17.38 -6.98
CA ASN A 196 -22.88 17.78 -6.45
C ASN A 196 -23.36 16.87 -5.31
N LEU A 197 -23.14 15.55 -5.43
CA LEU A 197 -23.43 14.61 -4.35
C LEU A 197 -22.57 14.90 -3.11
N LEU A 198 -21.27 15.10 -3.28
CA LEU A 198 -20.35 15.44 -2.17
C LEU A 198 -20.78 16.75 -1.48
N ARG A 199 -21.26 17.74 -2.24
CA ARG A 199 -21.76 19.03 -1.71
C ARG A 199 -22.98 18.88 -0.81
N VAL A 200 -23.86 17.91 -1.06
CA VAL A 200 -25.04 17.67 -0.19
C VAL A 200 -24.74 16.72 0.98
N ILE A 201 -23.71 15.87 0.85
CA ILE A 201 -23.24 14.98 1.92
C ILE A 201 -22.35 15.72 2.94
N LEU A 202 -21.44 16.58 2.49
CA LEU A 202 -20.47 17.28 3.32
C LEU A 202 -20.95 18.69 3.73
N ILE A 203 -22.24 18.81 4.05
CA ILE A 203 -22.82 20.02 4.64
C ILE A 203 -22.48 20.07 6.13
N ASP A 204 -21.91 21.18 6.58
CA ASP A 204 -21.54 21.41 7.99
C ASP A 204 -22.73 21.24 8.93
N ASN A 205 -23.85 21.92 8.66
CA ASN A 205 -25.07 21.78 9.46
C ASN A 205 -25.74 20.40 9.25
N PRO A 206 -25.79 19.52 10.28
CA PRO A 206 -26.29 18.16 10.16
C PRO A 206 -27.78 18.07 9.83
N THR A 207 -28.58 19.10 10.12
CA THR A 207 -30.03 19.12 9.80
C THR A 207 -30.32 19.35 8.33
N ARG A 208 -29.38 19.98 7.62
CA ARG A 208 -29.45 20.25 6.17
C ARG A 208 -28.72 19.20 5.34
N ARG A 209 -27.93 18.35 5.98
CA ARG A 209 -27.15 17.27 5.34
C ARG A 209 -28.10 16.24 4.72
N ALA A 210 -27.72 15.72 3.55
CA ALA A 210 -28.50 14.71 2.84
C ALA A 210 -28.77 13.49 3.71
N LYS A 211 -29.97 12.91 3.59
CA LYS A 211 -30.32 11.63 4.22
C LYS A 211 -29.94 10.48 3.29
N ILE A 212 -29.88 9.26 3.83
CA ILE A 212 -29.61 8.05 3.04
C ILE A 212 -30.51 7.93 1.81
N VAL A 213 -31.81 8.24 1.96
CA VAL A 213 -32.78 8.18 0.86
C VAL A 213 -32.46 9.18 -0.25
N ASP A 214 -32.00 10.38 0.11
CA ASP A 214 -31.60 11.40 -0.85
C ASP A 214 -30.36 10.94 -1.65
N ILE A 215 -29.41 10.30 -0.96
CA ILE A 215 -28.20 9.74 -1.56
C ILE A 215 -28.54 8.57 -2.50
N GLN A 216 -29.41 7.65 -2.07
CA GLN A 216 -29.84 6.50 -2.88
C GLN A 216 -30.52 6.92 -4.19
N ASN A 217 -31.26 8.02 -4.17
CA ASN A 217 -31.96 8.57 -5.33
C ASN A 217 -31.11 9.54 -6.16
N HIS A 218 -29.87 9.82 -5.75
CA HIS A 218 -29.02 10.76 -6.47
C HIS A 218 -28.65 10.23 -7.86
N GLN A 219 -28.71 11.11 -8.87
CA GLN A 219 -28.49 10.76 -10.28
C GLN A 219 -27.16 10.02 -10.54
N TRP A 220 -26.11 10.31 -9.77
CA TRP A 220 -24.83 9.60 -9.89
C TRP A 220 -25.00 8.10 -9.65
N LEU A 221 -25.78 7.67 -8.66
CA LEU A 221 -25.94 6.25 -8.33
C LEU A 221 -26.74 5.53 -9.42
N SER A 222 -27.51 6.24 -10.24
CA SER A 222 -28.22 5.64 -11.39
C SER A 222 -27.41 5.66 -12.69
N LYS A 223 -26.26 6.35 -12.73
CA LYS A 223 -25.38 6.42 -13.91
C LYS A 223 -24.86 5.02 -14.25
N ILE A 224 -25.11 4.57 -15.47
CA ILE A 224 -24.60 3.29 -15.97
C ILE A 224 -23.17 3.52 -16.45
N TYR A 225 -22.23 2.93 -15.75
CA TYR A 225 -20.88 2.77 -16.27
C TYR A 225 -20.84 1.49 -17.10
N PRO A 226 -20.27 1.53 -18.33
CA PRO A 226 -20.07 0.29 -19.08
C PRO A 226 -19.30 -0.67 -18.18
N LYS A 227 -19.77 -1.91 -18.05
CA LYS A 227 -18.96 -2.97 -17.44
C LYS A 227 -17.62 -2.88 -18.13
N VAL A 228 -16.56 -2.66 -17.37
CA VAL A 228 -15.22 -2.59 -17.92
C VAL A 228 -14.94 -3.97 -18.52
N ALA A 229 -15.28 -4.13 -19.80
CA ALA A 229 -14.58 -5.07 -20.65
C ALA A 229 -13.12 -4.66 -20.47
N LYS A 230 -12.25 -5.61 -20.16
CA LYS A 230 -10.81 -5.40 -20.30
C LYS A 230 -10.55 -5.08 -21.77
N LEU A 231 -10.71 -3.83 -22.13
CA LEU A 231 -10.33 -3.30 -23.43
C LEU A 231 -8.83 -3.00 -23.33
N PRO A 232 -8.03 -3.47 -24.31
CA PRO A 232 -6.62 -3.14 -24.37
C PRO A 232 -6.44 -1.62 -24.49
N LEU A 233 -5.41 -1.12 -23.81
CA LEU A 233 -4.93 0.26 -23.91
C LEU A 233 -4.85 0.68 -25.38
N ASN A 234 -5.68 1.64 -25.77
CA ASN A 234 -5.41 2.50 -26.92
C ASN A 234 -5.50 3.94 -26.43
N VAL A 235 -4.33 4.49 -26.10
CA VAL A 235 -4.11 5.91 -25.94
C VAL A 235 -4.13 6.51 -27.35
N SER A 236 -5.23 7.12 -27.74
CA SER A 236 -5.25 8.04 -28.88
C SER A 236 -5.24 9.46 -28.37
N THR A 237 -4.06 10.06 -28.50
CA THR A 237 -3.66 11.47 -28.49
C THR A 237 -4.79 12.47 -28.76
N ILE A 238 -4.99 13.42 -27.85
CA ILE A 238 -5.59 14.73 -28.17
C ILE A 238 -4.55 15.80 -27.84
N SER A 239 -3.87 16.27 -28.87
CA SER A 239 -3.14 17.53 -28.88
C SER A 239 -3.98 18.59 -29.60
N ASN A 240 -4.13 19.74 -28.94
CA ASN A 240 -4.80 20.93 -29.46
C ASN A 240 -4.09 21.49 -30.70
N LYS A 241 -4.83 21.71 -31.79
CA LYS A 241 -4.59 22.81 -32.75
C LYS A 241 -5.93 23.38 -33.28
N ARG A 242 -6.12 24.68 -33.09
CA ARG A 242 -7.00 25.59 -33.87
C ARG A 242 -6.44 25.66 -35.32
N SER A 243 -7.13 25.91 -36.43
CA SER A 243 -8.50 26.33 -36.80
C SER A 243 -8.63 26.33 -38.35
N ILE A 244 -9.87 26.45 -38.86
CA ILE A 244 -10.34 26.95 -40.19
C ILE A 244 -10.89 25.90 -41.19
N ASP A 245 -12.24 25.86 -41.20
CA ASP A 245 -13.26 25.91 -42.26
C ASP A 245 -13.46 24.87 -43.40
N ASN A 246 -14.76 24.55 -43.51
CA ASN A 246 -15.63 24.25 -44.66
C ASN A 246 -15.92 22.79 -45.10
N ASP A 247 -17.16 22.41 -44.77
CA ASP A 247 -18.25 21.91 -45.62
C ASP A 247 -18.48 20.42 -45.96
N GLU A 248 -19.78 20.09 -45.82
CA GLU A 248 -20.63 19.10 -46.50
C GLU A 248 -20.62 17.59 -46.15
N SER A 249 -21.63 17.22 -45.34
CA SER A 249 -22.75 16.29 -45.65
C SER A 249 -22.58 14.75 -45.83
N ILE A 250 -23.65 14.05 -45.40
CA ILE A 250 -24.19 12.71 -45.79
C ILE A 250 -24.07 11.55 -44.76
N GLU A 251 -25.21 11.38 -44.05
CA GLU A 251 -26.03 10.18 -43.79
C GLU A 251 -25.49 8.72 -43.66
N ASN A 252 -25.98 8.09 -42.58
CA ASN A 252 -26.62 6.77 -42.45
C ASN A 252 -25.91 5.50 -42.98
N ASN A 253 -25.68 4.53 -42.07
CA ASN A 253 -26.51 3.30 -42.08
C ASN A 253 -26.30 2.36 -40.88
N LYS A 254 -27.44 1.88 -40.38
CA LYS A 254 -27.63 0.78 -39.41
C LYS A 254 -27.37 -0.57 -40.09
N LYS A 255 -26.75 -1.54 -39.39
CA LYS A 255 -27.09 -2.98 -39.55
C LYS A 255 -27.03 -3.72 -38.22
N LYS A 256 -28.17 -4.37 -37.91
CA LYS A 256 -28.38 -5.40 -36.89
C LYS A 256 -27.82 -6.74 -37.41
N HIS A 257 -27.30 -7.59 -36.52
CA HIS A 257 -27.51 -9.04 -36.61
C HIS A 257 -27.47 -9.71 -35.23
N ASN A 258 -28.35 -10.70 -35.08
CA ASN A 258 -28.72 -11.44 -33.88
C ASN A 258 -27.86 -12.69 -33.62
N ILE A 259 -27.61 -12.95 -32.33
CA ILE A 259 -27.70 -14.20 -31.55
C ILE A 259 -26.90 -15.44 -32.00
N SER A 260 -26.01 -15.91 -31.11
CA SER A 260 -25.98 -17.31 -30.65
C SER A 260 -25.39 -17.44 -29.23
N LYS A 261 -26.14 -18.11 -28.35
CA LYS A 261 -25.78 -18.48 -26.97
C LYS A 261 -24.70 -19.57 -26.96
N SER A 262 -23.68 -19.43 -26.11
CA SER A 262 -22.90 -20.56 -25.59
C SER A 262 -22.36 -20.25 -24.19
N THR A 263 -22.79 -21.06 -23.25
CA THR A 263 -22.34 -21.24 -21.86
C THR A 263 -20.86 -21.66 -21.78
N SER A 264 -20.06 -21.00 -20.94
CA SER A 264 -18.79 -21.57 -20.42
C SER A 264 -18.20 -20.79 -19.24
N ILE A 265 -18.31 -21.39 -18.06
CA ILE A 265 -17.33 -21.55 -16.96
C ILE A 265 -16.28 -20.42 -16.83
N GLU A 266 -16.44 -19.61 -15.78
CA GLU A 266 -15.49 -18.61 -15.31
C GLU A 266 -14.19 -19.27 -14.83
N LYS A 267 -13.07 -18.99 -15.51
CA LYS A 267 -11.71 -19.26 -15.04
C LYS A 267 -11.07 -17.95 -14.56
N SER A 268 -10.58 -18.02 -13.33
CA SER A 268 -9.77 -17.06 -12.58
C SER A 268 -8.85 -16.19 -13.44
N THR A 269 -8.97 -14.86 -13.28
CA THR A 269 -8.11 -13.93 -14.01
C THR A 269 -6.78 -13.68 -13.29
N MET A 270 -5.72 -13.81 -14.07
CA MET A 270 -4.30 -13.80 -13.72
C MET A 270 -3.76 -12.49 -13.12
N ARG A 271 -2.70 -12.72 -12.32
CA ARG A 271 -1.61 -11.84 -11.85
C ARG A 271 -1.23 -10.71 -12.82
N THR A 272 -1.19 -9.48 -12.33
CA THR A 272 -0.34 -8.42 -12.91
C THR A 272 1.10 -8.71 -12.48
N VAL A 273 1.83 -9.46 -13.30
CA VAL A 273 3.29 -9.40 -13.27
C VAL A 273 3.63 -8.03 -13.84
N THR A 274 4.12 -7.12 -13.01
CA THR A 274 4.81 -5.93 -13.50
C THR A 274 5.98 -6.45 -14.34
N THR A 275 5.85 -6.38 -15.66
CA THR A 275 6.99 -6.55 -16.56
C THR A 275 7.97 -5.44 -16.26
N VAL A 276 8.92 -5.70 -15.35
CA VAL A 276 10.10 -4.86 -15.19
C VAL A 276 10.90 -5.05 -16.46
N VAL A 277 10.92 -4.03 -17.32
CA VAL A 277 11.96 -3.92 -18.33
C VAL A 277 13.23 -3.63 -17.51
N GLY A 278 14.19 -4.55 -17.43
CA GLY A 278 15.45 -4.40 -16.67
C GLY A 278 15.58 -5.21 -15.36
N LYS A 279 16.80 -5.23 -14.78
CA LYS A 279 17.14 -5.98 -13.54
C LYS A 279 16.59 -5.34 -12.25
N VAL A 280 16.34 -4.02 -12.28
CA VAL A 280 16.01 -3.20 -11.11
C VAL A 280 14.84 -2.27 -11.45
N PRO A 281 13.84 -2.14 -10.57
CA PRO A 281 12.74 -1.20 -10.79
C PRO A 281 13.22 0.25 -10.70
N VAL A 282 12.64 1.11 -11.54
CA VAL A 282 12.78 2.56 -11.43
C VAL A 282 12.14 3.04 -10.12
N ASP A 283 12.78 4.00 -9.45
CA ASP A 283 12.28 4.61 -8.22
C ASP A 283 10.86 5.15 -8.39
N SER A 284 9.96 4.81 -7.48
CA SER A 284 8.52 5.17 -7.57
C SER A 284 8.28 6.67 -7.51
N GLU A 285 9.23 7.43 -6.97
CA GLU A 285 9.18 8.90 -6.91
C GLU A 285 9.57 9.56 -8.25
N CYS A 286 10.15 8.82 -9.19
CA CYS A 286 10.46 9.29 -10.54
C CYS A 286 9.23 9.09 -11.47
N VAL A 287 8.13 9.75 -11.14
CA VAL A 287 6.81 9.54 -11.77
C VAL A 287 6.84 9.68 -13.30
N SER A 288 7.68 10.59 -13.82
CA SER A 288 7.84 10.81 -15.28
C SER A 288 8.44 9.62 -16.02
N MET A 289 9.24 8.79 -15.35
CA MET A 289 9.98 7.68 -15.95
C MET A 289 9.37 6.31 -15.63
N LEU A 290 8.38 6.23 -14.73
CA LEU A 290 7.69 4.98 -14.41
C LEU A 290 6.99 4.40 -15.63
N GLY A 291 7.39 3.19 -16.03
CA GLY A 291 6.87 2.47 -17.19
C GLY A 291 7.46 2.93 -18.54
N ASN A 292 8.12 4.09 -18.58
CA ASN A 292 8.70 4.67 -19.80
C ASN A 292 10.21 4.43 -19.90
N ALA A 293 10.89 4.18 -18.78
CA ALA A 293 12.32 3.89 -18.73
C ALA A 293 12.62 2.66 -17.86
N HIS A 294 13.86 2.20 -17.91
CA HIS A 294 14.40 1.16 -17.05
C HIS A 294 15.75 1.57 -16.47
N VAL A 295 16.16 0.94 -15.36
CA VAL A 295 17.49 1.15 -14.79
C VAL A 295 18.53 0.53 -15.71
N TYR A 296 19.48 1.35 -16.16
CA TYR A 296 20.53 0.96 -17.06
C TYR A 296 21.46 -0.08 -16.43
N CYS A 297 21.79 -1.10 -17.21
CA CYS A 297 22.66 -2.20 -16.81
C CYS A 297 23.71 -2.43 -17.89
N GLU A 298 24.98 -2.47 -17.51
CA GLU A 298 26.09 -2.84 -18.39
C GLU A 298 26.72 -4.14 -17.89
N ASN A 299 26.67 -5.19 -18.69
CA ASN A 299 27.13 -6.53 -18.31
C ASN A 299 26.47 -7.03 -17.01
N ASN A 300 27.20 -6.98 -15.89
CA ASN A 300 26.73 -7.32 -14.56
C ASN A 300 26.62 -6.11 -13.62
N ASP A 301 27.05 -4.93 -14.07
CA ASP A 301 26.96 -3.70 -13.31
C ASP A 301 25.60 -3.05 -13.55
N VAL A 302 24.79 -3.01 -12.49
CA VAL A 302 23.55 -2.25 -12.44
C VAL A 302 23.88 -0.84 -11.97
N PHE A 303 23.52 0.18 -12.74
CA PHE A 303 23.74 1.58 -12.37
C PHE A 303 22.64 2.09 -11.44
N ASP A 304 22.58 1.47 -10.27
CA ASP A 304 21.74 1.82 -9.14
C ASP A 304 22.60 1.76 -7.87
N CYS A 305 22.49 2.77 -7.02
CA CYS A 305 23.10 2.70 -5.70
C CYS A 305 22.28 3.46 -4.65
N MET A 306 22.18 2.84 -3.47
CA MET A 306 21.64 3.45 -2.27
C MET A 306 22.78 3.71 -1.29
N LEU A 307 22.84 4.94 -0.80
CA LEU A 307 23.83 5.39 0.16
C LEU A 307 23.13 5.79 1.46
N ASN A 308 23.73 5.46 2.60
CA ASN A 308 23.19 5.79 3.92
C ASN A 308 24.25 6.44 4.81
N GLN A 309 23.83 7.36 5.67
CA GLN A 309 24.71 8.00 6.65
C GLN A 309 23.94 8.30 7.93
N THR A 310 24.37 7.68 9.03
CA THR A 310 23.83 7.95 10.36
C THR A 310 24.91 8.52 11.28
N ASN A 311 24.57 9.58 11.99
CA ASN A 311 25.33 10.10 13.13
C ASN A 311 24.34 10.43 14.26
N VAL A 312 24.37 9.62 15.31
CA VAL A 312 23.52 9.73 16.49
C VAL A 312 23.74 11.08 17.19
N GLY A 313 25.00 11.49 17.38
CA GLY A 313 25.35 12.71 18.12
C GLY A 313 24.79 13.99 17.51
N ASN A 314 24.75 14.08 16.17
CA ASN A 314 24.23 15.25 15.46
C ASN A 314 22.80 15.05 14.94
N ASN A 315 22.12 13.97 15.35
CA ASN A 315 20.81 13.56 14.83
C ASN A 315 20.73 13.58 13.29
N ASN A 316 21.82 13.19 12.63
CA ASN A 316 21.93 13.16 11.18
C ASN A 316 21.59 11.75 10.68
N LYS A 317 20.64 11.63 9.76
CA LYS A 317 20.16 10.35 9.21
C LYS A 317 19.74 10.54 7.78
N ASN A 318 20.68 10.50 6.87
CA ASN A 318 20.44 10.84 5.48
C ASN A 318 20.60 9.63 4.58
N PHE A 319 19.75 9.56 3.56
CA PHE A 319 19.93 8.66 2.43
C PHE A 319 20.25 9.46 1.16
N TYR A 320 20.88 8.79 0.20
CA TYR A 320 21.14 9.31 -1.13
C TYR A 320 21.01 8.16 -2.15
N LEU A 321 20.01 8.23 -3.02
CA LEU A 321 19.75 7.29 -4.11
C LEU A 321 20.23 7.91 -5.42
N ILE A 322 20.87 7.08 -6.25
CA ILE A 322 21.32 7.43 -7.60
C ILE A 322 20.90 6.30 -8.53
N GLN A 323 20.20 6.62 -9.62
CA GLN A 323 19.82 5.67 -10.68
C GLN A 323 20.16 6.25 -12.05
N LEU A 324 20.84 5.48 -12.90
CA LEU A 324 20.95 5.79 -14.32
C LEU A 324 19.80 5.09 -15.05
N LEU A 325 19.00 5.86 -15.79
CA LEU A 325 17.81 5.40 -16.47
C LEU A 325 18.01 5.48 -17.99
N GLU A 326 17.58 4.44 -18.71
CA GLU A 326 17.49 4.42 -20.18
C GLU A 326 16.02 4.35 -20.58
N GLU A 327 15.58 5.25 -21.46
CA GLU A 327 14.21 5.26 -21.95
C GLU A 327 13.94 4.04 -22.85
N ASN A 328 12.75 3.44 -22.75
CA ASN A 328 12.47 2.14 -23.37
C ASN A 328 12.41 2.19 -24.91
N ASN A 329 11.99 3.34 -25.46
CA ASN A 329 11.71 3.48 -26.89
C ASN A 329 12.79 4.24 -27.67
N CYS A 330 13.75 4.85 -26.98
CA CYS A 330 14.83 5.61 -27.59
C CYS A 330 16.08 5.58 -26.70
N LYS A 331 17.26 5.72 -27.31
CA LYS A 331 18.53 5.80 -26.60
C LYS A 331 18.68 7.17 -25.93
N THR A 332 17.81 7.46 -24.97
CA THR A 332 17.83 8.67 -24.17
C THR A 332 18.15 8.27 -22.73
N TYR A 333 19.12 8.96 -22.13
CA TYR A 333 19.65 8.64 -20.82
C TYR A 333 19.33 9.74 -19.82
N TYR A 334 19.00 9.33 -18.61
CA TYR A 334 18.73 10.21 -17.48
C TYR A 334 19.50 9.73 -16.24
N VAL A 335 19.85 10.66 -15.35
CA VAL A 335 20.32 10.30 -14.01
C VAL A 335 19.34 10.85 -12.99
N TRP A 336 18.67 9.94 -12.28
CA TRP A 336 17.78 10.24 -11.18
C TRP A 336 18.53 10.25 -9.85
N LEU A 337 18.35 11.34 -9.10
CA LEU A 337 18.93 11.55 -7.78
C LEU A 337 17.80 11.78 -6.79
N ARG A 338 17.84 11.12 -5.63
CA ARG A 338 16.91 11.40 -4.52
C ARG A 338 17.63 11.36 -3.19
N TRP A 339 17.43 12.36 -2.36
CA TRP A 339 18.13 12.45 -1.08
C TRP A 339 17.28 13.14 -0.02
N GLY A 340 17.56 12.80 1.23
CA GLY A 340 16.84 13.41 2.34
C GLY A 340 17.03 12.63 3.62
N ARG A 341 16.17 12.91 4.59
CA ARG A 341 16.20 12.21 5.87
C ARG A 341 15.52 10.84 5.73
N VAL A 342 16.13 9.78 6.25
CA VAL A 342 15.58 8.41 6.18
C VAL A 342 14.17 8.38 6.80
N GLY A 343 13.19 7.92 6.03
CA GLY A 343 11.77 7.87 6.44
C GLY A 343 10.97 9.17 6.24
N CYS A 344 11.53 10.18 5.59
CA CYS A 344 10.86 11.43 5.25
C CYS A 344 10.89 11.69 3.73
N ASN A 345 10.05 12.62 3.28
CA ASN A 345 10.17 13.22 1.95
C ASN A 345 11.59 13.75 1.72
N GLY A 346 12.22 13.25 0.66
CA GLY A 346 13.48 13.76 0.16
C GLY A 346 13.29 14.84 -0.91
N GLN A 347 14.36 15.57 -1.19
CA GLN A 347 14.51 16.28 -2.44
C GLN A 347 14.89 15.30 -3.54
N ASN A 348 14.59 15.63 -4.78
CA ASN A 348 14.96 14.84 -5.93
C ASN A 348 15.44 15.74 -7.08
N ASN A 349 16.09 15.12 -8.06
CA ASN A 349 16.52 15.77 -9.29
C ASN A 349 16.63 14.73 -10.41
N LEU A 350 16.14 15.08 -11.59
CA LEU A 350 16.22 14.25 -12.80
C LEU A 350 17.03 15.00 -13.85
N GLU A 351 18.26 14.54 -14.09
CA GLU A 351 19.16 15.15 -15.08
C GLU A 351 19.03 14.40 -16.42
N HIS A 352 18.95 15.14 -17.52
CA HIS A 352 18.78 14.61 -18.88
C HIS A 352 20.07 14.72 -19.69
N PHE A 353 20.49 13.63 -20.32
CA PHE A 353 21.75 13.53 -21.08
C PHE A 353 21.54 13.24 -22.57
N GLY A 354 20.30 13.24 -23.07
CA GLY A 354 20.03 12.89 -24.47
C GLY A 354 20.58 11.50 -24.80
N CYS A 355 21.25 11.36 -25.95
CA CYS A 355 21.87 10.11 -26.36
C CYS A 355 23.30 9.88 -25.86
N ASP A 356 23.85 10.76 -25.01
CA ASP A 356 25.21 10.64 -24.48
C ASP A 356 25.25 9.78 -23.21
N LEU A 357 25.36 8.46 -23.42
CA LEU A 357 25.51 7.49 -22.34
C LEU A 357 26.79 7.70 -21.52
N ASP A 358 27.89 8.09 -22.16
CA ASP A 358 29.18 8.21 -21.48
C ASP A 358 29.18 9.41 -20.53
N GLU A 359 28.49 10.49 -20.89
CA GLU A 359 28.25 11.62 -19.98
C GLU A 359 27.36 11.23 -18.80
N ALA A 360 26.26 10.51 -19.05
CA ALA A 360 25.38 10.02 -17.98
C ALA A 360 26.14 9.12 -16.99
N LYS A 361 26.98 8.20 -17.49
CA LYS A 361 27.84 7.33 -16.66
C LYS A 361 28.87 8.13 -15.85
N ARG A 362 29.56 9.08 -16.49
CA ARG A 362 30.52 9.95 -15.80
C ARG A 362 29.85 10.73 -14.68
N PHE A 363 28.68 11.30 -14.94
CA PHE A 363 27.92 12.03 -13.92
C PHE A 363 27.50 11.12 -12.76
N PHE A 364 26.96 9.93 -13.05
CA PHE A 364 26.60 8.94 -12.05
C PHE A 364 27.80 8.58 -11.15
N CYS A 365 28.93 8.18 -11.76
CA CYS A 365 30.14 7.78 -11.03
C CYS A 365 30.74 8.94 -10.23
N GLN A 366 30.70 10.17 -10.76
CA GLN A 366 31.13 11.36 -10.05
C GLN A 366 30.26 11.60 -8.80
N LYS A 367 28.93 11.53 -8.92
CA LYS A 367 28.04 11.68 -7.75
C LYS A 367 28.29 10.61 -6.70
N PHE A 368 28.50 9.35 -7.12
CA PHE A 368 28.87 8.27 -6.20
C PHE A 368 30.18 8.58 -5.45
N SER A 369 31.24 8.98 -6.19
CA SER A 369 32.55 9.30 -5.62
C SER A 369 32.52 10.54 -4.73
N ASP A 370 31.80 11.60 -5.09
CA ASP A 370 31.65 12.80 -4.27
C ASP A 370 31.05 12.48 -2.88
N LYS A 371 30.09 11.56 -2.84
CA LYS A 371 29.37 11.17 -1.62
C LYS A 371 30.11 10.13 -0.80
N THR A 372 30.93 9.28 -1.41
CA THR A 372 31.53 8.12 -0.73
C THR A 372 33.06 8.14 -0.67
N LYS A 373 33.74 8.92 -1.52
CA LYS A 373 35.18 8.84 -1.85
C LYS A 373 35.64 7.51 -2.45
N ASN A 374 34.71 6.70 -2.96
CA ASN A 374 35.01 5.43 -3.61
C ASN A 374 34.67 5.52 -5.10
N ASP A 375 35.33 4.70 -5.91
CA ASP A 375 34.96 4.50 -7.31
C ASP A 375 33.81 3.48 -7.40
N PHE A 376 32.81 3.77 -8.23
CA PHE A 376 31.64 2.92 -8.40
C PHE A 376 31.98 1.54 -8.99
N TYR A 377 32.91 1.45 -9.93
CA TYR A 377 33.31 0.17 -10.53
C TYR A 377 34.03 -0.74 -9.52
N TYR A 378 34.74 -0.14 -8.56
CA TYR A 378 35.44 -0.86 -7.48
C TYR A 378 34.63 -0.94 -6.18
N ARG A 379 33.30 -0.80 -6.24
CA ARG A 379 32.41 -0.87 -5.07
C ARG A 379 32.41 -2.22 -4.33
N HIS A 380 32.93 -3.29 -4.94
CA HIS A 380 33.11 -4.58 -4.27
C HIS A 380 34.21 -4.54 -3.18
N THR A 381 35.16 -3.61 -3.27
CA THR A 381 36.18 -3.31 -2.25
C THR A 381 35.87 -2.00 -1.51
N PHE A 382 34.59 -1.64 -1.39
CA PHE A 382 34.18 -0.38 -0.79
C PHE A 382 34.77 -0.18 0.61
N THR A 383 35.29 1.03 0.87
CA THR A 383 35.78 1.42 2.20
C THR A 383 35.01 2.62 2.71
N LYS A 384 34.43 2.49 3.91
CA LYS A 384 33.75 3.59 4.60
C LYS A 384 34.75 4.67 5.01
N TYR A 385 34.54 5.90 4.56
CA TYR A 385 35.27 7.07 5.07
C TYR A 385 34.47 7.84 6.13
N PRO A 386 35.12 8.35 7.20
CA PRO A 386 34.48 9.22 8.19
C PRO A 386 33.80 10.44 7.55
N GLY A 387 32.60 10.78 8.00
CA GLY A 387 31.84 11.94 7.52
C GLY A 387 31.26 11.82 6.11
N LYS A 388 31.51 10.71 5.38
CA LYS A 388 30.93 10.41 4.07
C LYS A 388 29.73 9.47 4.20
N TYR A 389 29.05 9.17 3.09
CA TYR A 389 28.03 8.13 3.07
C TYR A 389 28.67 6.73 3.07
N ASP A 390 27.93 5.73 3.53
CA ASP A 390 28.20 4.30 3.35
C ASP A 390 27.40 3.77 2.16
N TYR A 391 27.87 2.67 1.57
CA TYR A 391 27.17 1.98 0.49
C TYR A 391 26.30 0.86 1.06
N VAL A 392 25.01 0.87 0.72
CA VAL A 392 24.07 -0.19 1.12
C VAL A 392 23.99 -1.18 -0.03
N GLN A 393 24.54 -2.37 0.16
CA GLN A 393 24.54 -3.41 -0.86
C GLN A 393 23.18 -4.09 -0.94
N LEU A 394 22.64 -4.13 -2.17
CA LEU A 394 21.32 -4.70 -2.47
C LEU A 394 21.48 -5.87 -3.45
N ASP A 395 20.79 -6.97 -3.19
CA ASP A 395 20.77 -8.14 -4.06
C ASP A 395 19.51 -8.10 -4.95
N TYR A 396 19.72 -7.60 -6.15
CA TYR A 396 18.73 -7.66 -7.22
C TYR A 396 18.79 -9.02 -7.89
N ASN A 397 18.03 -9.98 -7.36
CA ASN A 397 18.02 -11.35 -7.85
C ASN A 397 17.66 -11.38 -9.36
N PRO A 398 18.53 -11.88 -10.26
CA PRO A 398 18.38 -11.74 -11.71
C PRO A 398 17.31 -12.65 -12.35
N SER A 399 16.54 -13.41 -11.56
CA SER A 399 15.52 -14.36 -12.07
C SER A 399 14.26 -13.72 -12.66
N THR A 400 14.25 -12.40 -12.90
CA THR A 400 13.21 -11.71 -13.68
C THR A 400 13.73 -11.06 -14.97
N SER A 401 15.04 -11.09 -15.24
CA SER A 401 15.62 -10.51 -16.45
C SER A 401 16.18 -11.61 -17.36
N GLU A 402 15.31 -12.32 -18.07
CA GLU A 402 15.75 -13.15 -19.19
C GLU A 402 16.24 -12.24 -20.33
N LYS A 403 17.50 -12.40 -20.72
CA LYS A 403 18.07 -11.74 -21.91
C LYS A 403 17.20 -12.07 -23.13
N VAL A 404 16.74 -11.05 -23.85
CA VAL A 404 15.98 -11.21 -25.09
C VAL A 404 16.97 -11.50 -26.23
N ASP A 405 17.23 -12.79 -26.47
CA ASP A 405 17.84 -13.27 -27.71
C ASP A 405 16.74 -13.71 -28.69
N GLU A 406 17.00 -13.75 -30.01
CA GLU A 406 15.99 -14.14 -31.01
C GLU A 406 15.38 -15.54 -30.80
N ASN A 407 16.13 -16.47 -30.21
CA ASN A 407 15.62 -17.78 -29.80
C ASN A 407 14.61 -17.69 -28.62
N ASN A 408 14.73 -16.68 -27.76
CA ASN A 408 13.79 -16.42 -26.67
C ASN A 408 12.47 -15.80 -27.15
N LYS A 409 12.45 -15.07 -28.28
CA LYS A 409 11.18 -14.62 -28.89
C LYS A 409 10.28 -15.78 -29.28
N LYS A 410 10.83 -16.83 -29.89
CA LYS A 410 10.06 -18.06 -30.23
C LYS A 410 9.59 -18.80 -28.98
N ARG A 411 10.41 -18.80 -27.91
CA ARG A 411 10.08 -19.41 -26.62
C ARG A 411 9.00 -18.63 -25.86
N LEU A 412 9.04 -17.30 -25.88
CA LEU A 412 8.04 -16.41 -25.28
C LEU A 412 6.68 -16.50 -25.99
N VAL A 413 6.67 -16.58 -27.32
CA VAL A 413 5.46 -16.84 -28.10
C VAL A 413 4.87 -18.22 -27.78
N ALA A 414 5.73 -19.24 -27.62
CA ALA A 414 5.29 -20.57 -27.18
C ALA A 414 4.76 -20.56 -25.71
N ILE A 415 5.35 -19.74 -24.84
CA ILE A 415 4.92 -19.56 -23.44
C ILE A 415 3.59 -18.81 -23.35
N GLU A 416 3.35 -17.79 -24.19
CA GLU A 416 2.04 -17.12 -24.29
C GLU A 416 0.96 -18.06 -24.83
N GLN A 417 1.29 -18.90 -25.81
CA GLN A 417 0.40 -19.95 -26.30
C GLN A 417 0.10 -20.99 -25.22
N LEU A 418 1.09 -21.40 -24.39
CA LEU A 418 0.90 -22.34 -23.28
C LEU A 418 0.16 -21.74 -22.07
N LYS A 419 0.31 -20.44 -21.78
CA LYS A 419 -0.44 -19.72 -20.72
C LYS A 419 -1.94 -19.59 -21.00
N SER A 420 -2.37 -19.79 -22.25
CA SER A 420 -3.78 -19.83 -22.64
C SER A 420 -4.48 -21.16 -22.28
N LEU A 421 -3.71 -22.18 -21.88
CA LEU A 421 -4.24 -23.46 -21.40
C LEU A 421 -4.60 -23.37 -19.90
N PRO A 422 -5.60 -24.15 -19.43
CA PRO A 422 -5.86 -24.29 -18.00
C PRO A 422 -4.57 -24.68 -17.26
N ALA A 423 -4.30 -24.00 -16.13
CA ALA A 423 -3.19 -24.39 -15.26
C ALA A 423 -3.31 -25.89 -14.90
N PRO A 424 -2.21 -26.67 -14.94
CA PRO A 424 -2.25 -28.08 -14.56
C PRO A 424 -2.81 -28.24 -13.16
N GLU A 425 -3.69 -29.22 -12.92
CA GLU A 425 -4.14 -29.53 -11.55
C GLU A 425 -2.95 -30.01 -10.70
N SER A 426 -2.90 -29.57 -9.44
CA SER A 426 -1.87 -29.98 -8.49
C SER A 426 -1.99 -31.46 -8.15
N LYS A 427 -0.84 -32.16 -8.09
CA LYS A 427 -0.78 -33.59 -7.71
C LYS A 427 -0.75 -33.82 -6.19
N LEU A 428 -0.73 -32.76 -5.38
CA LEU A 428 -0.59 -32.83 -3.93
C LEU A 428 -1.93 -33.02 -3.21
N ASP A 429 -1.91 -33.58 -1.99
CA ASP A 429 -3.08 -33.63 -1.10
C ASP A 429 -3.57 -32.20 -0.79
N LYS A 430 -4.89 -31.99 -0.72
CA LYS A 430 -5.50 -30.67 -0.46
C LYS A 430 -5.02 -30.01 0.83
N ARG A 431 -4.67 -30.79 1.86
CA ARG A 431 -4.11 -30.31 3.13
C ARG A 431 -2.69 -29.78 2.94
N ILE A 432 -1.88 -30.48 2.14
CA ILE A 432 -0.54 -30.03 1.75
C ILE A 432 -0.67 -28.77 0.90
N GLN A 433 -1.57 -28.73 -0.08
CA GLN A 433 -1.80 -27.53 -0.89
C GLN A 433 -2.12 -26.30 -0.04
N LYS A 434 -3.00 -26.43 0.97
CA LYS A 434 -3.30 -25.35 1.92
C LYS A 434 -2.09 -24.93 2.74
N LEU A 435 -1.28 -25.89 3.20
CA LEU A 435 -0.05 -25.59 3.94
C LEU A 435 0.95 -24.83 3.09
N ILE A 436 1.19 -25.26 1.85
CA ILE A 436 2.07 -24.57 0.90
C ILE A 436 1.56 -23.17 0.58
N GLN A 437 0.25 -23.02 0.36
CA GLN A 437 -0.36 -21.70 0.17
C GLN A 437 -0.21 -20.79 1.39
N LEU A 438 -0.17 -21.36 2.60
CA LEU A 438 0.05 -20.60 3.83
C LEU A 438 1.51 -20.16 3.99
N ILE A 439 2.46 -21.10 3.88
CA ILE A 439 3.88 -20.84 4.17
C ILE A 439 4.65 -20.21 3.03
N CYS A 440 4.15 -20.29 1.80
CA CYS A 440 4.72 -19.63 0.62
C CYS A 440 3.92 -18.37 0.21
N ASN A 441 3.17 -17.79 1.14
CA ASN A 441 2.43 -16.56 0.91
C ASN A 441 3.37 -15.34 1.04
N ILE A 442 3.89 -14.89 -0.10
CA ILE A 442 4.77 -13.71 -0.17
C ILE A 442 4.11 -12.49 0.47
N GLN A 443 2.81 -12.30 0.26
CA GLN A 443 2.08 -11.16 0.83
C GLN A 443 2.03 -11.22 2.35
N ALA A 444 1.82 -12.41 2.93
CA ALA A 444 1.85 -12.59 4.38
C ALA A 444 3.25 -12.34 4.98
N MET A 445 4.32 -12.68 4.24
CA MET A 445 5.71 -12.38 4.65
C MET A 445 5.98 -10.86 4.62
N GLU A 446 5.50 -10.16 3.60
CA GLU A 446 5.57 -8.69 3.49
C GLU A 446 4.79 -8.01 4.64
N GLU A 447 3.61 -8.52 4.97
CA GLU A 447 2.78 -8.03 6.08
C GLU A 447 3.46 -8.29 7.44
N ALA A 448 4.08 -9.45 7.65
CA ALA A 448 4.81 -9.76 8.88
C ALA A 448 6.01 -8.82 9.11
N LEU A 449 6.75 -8.45 8.05
CA LEU A 449 7.81 -7.42 8.12
C LEU A 449 7.29 -6.05 8.56
N LEU A 450 6.07 -5.71 8.13
CA LEU A 450 5.42 -4.46 8.51
C LEU A 450 4.98 -4.49 9.99
N GLU A 451 4.52 -5.63 10.50
CA GLU A 451 4.06 -5.82 11.88
C GLU A 451 5.19 -5.89 12.91
N MET A 452 6.27 -6.64 12.68
CA MET A 452 7.40 -6.76 13.62
C MET A 452 8.06 -5.39 13.92
N LYS A 453 7.99 -4.46 12.95
CA LYS A 453 8.49 -3.07 13.08
C LYS A 453 7.43 -2.08 13.57
N PHE A 454 6.20 -2.53 13.79
CA PHE A 454 5.18 -1.78 14.51
C PHE A 454 5.37 -1.90 16.02
N ASP A 455 5.74 -3.09 16.52
CA ASP A 455 6.00 -3.32 17.95
C ASP A 455 7.30 -2.65 18.45
N ALA A 456 8.34 -2.57 17.62
CA ALA A 456 9.57 -1.79 17.92
C ALA A 456 9.29 -0.33 18.32
N ARG A 457 8.24 0.28 17.74
CA ARG A 457 7.85 1.68 18.00
C ARG A 457 6.92 1.85 19.20
N LYS A 458 6.16 0.83 19.58
CA LYS A 458 5.39 0.83 20.84
C LYS A 458 6.32 1.06 22.04
N ASN A 459 7.55 0.57 21.94
CA ASN A 459 8.57 0.67 22.98
C ASN A 459 9.41 1.96 22.92
N SER A 460 9.21 2.85 21.92
CA SER A 460 10.00 4.09 21.78
C SER A 460 9.17 5.38 21.76
N LEU A 461 7.93 5.39 21.26
CA LEU A 461 7.17 6.65 21.08
C LEU A 461 5.68 6.51 21.39
N GLY A 462 5.26 7.08 22.52
CA GLY A 462 3.85 7.22 22.92
C GLY A 462 3.08 8.32 22.16
N ASN A 463 3.12 8.37 20.83
CA ASN A 463 2.35 9.40 20.09
C ASN A 463 1.70 8.89 18.79
N LYS A 464 0.40 8.59 18.89
CA LYS A 464 -0.52 8.16 17.82
C LYS A 464 -1.06 9.32 16.97
N LYS A 465 -0.20 10.17 16.39
CA LYS A 465 -0.68 11.38 15.67
C LYS A 465 -0.45 11.44 14.16
N ASN A 466 0.33 10.55 13.52
CA ASN A 466 0.61 10.68 12.07
C ASN A 466 0.75 9.34 11.33
N ALA A 467 -0.30 8.52 11.28
CA ALA A 467 -0.25 7.23 10.57
C ALA A 467 -0.35 7.35 9.04
N LYS A 468 -1.10 8.33 8.52
CA LYS A 468 -1.43 8.45 7.08
C LYS A 468 -0.30 8.97 6.19
N LYS A 469 0.60 9.82 6.70
CA LYS A 469 1.74 10.31 5.91
C LYS A 469 2.91 9.33 5.88
N LEU A 470 2.85 8.27 6.68
CA LEU A 470 3.91 7.30 6.86
C LEU A 470 3.88 6.20 5.79
N PHE A 471 2.71 5.81 5.26
CA PHE A 471 2.54 4.59 4.45
C PHE A 471 3.16 4.64 3.05
N SER A 472 3.16 5.78 2.36
CA SER A 472 3.77 5.93 1.02
C SER A 472 5.31 5.82 1.04
N TYR A 473 5.97 6.35 2.08
CA TYR A 473 7.45 6.25 2.23
C TYR A 473 7.91 4.88 2.70
N ARG A 474 7.02 4.12 3.33
CA ARG A 474 7.28 2.83 3.96
C ARG A 474 7.42 1.71 2.95
N PHE A 475 6.63 1.70 1.88
CA PHE A 475 6.67 0.61 0.90
C PHE A 475 8.04 0.52 0.20
N TYR A 476 8.59 1.64 -0.30
CA TYR A 476 9.90 1.65 -0.95
C TYR A 476 11.04 1.34 0.03
N TYR A 477 10.95 1.89 1.24
CA TYR A 477 11.94 1.65 2.29
C TYR A 477 11.95 0.19 2.80
N TYR A 478 10.78 -0.47 2.87
CA TYR A 478 10.67 -1.86 3.33
C TYR A 478 10.88 -2.90 2.22
N PHE A 479 10.53 -2.56 0.98
CA PHE A 479 10.94 -3.31 -0.20
C PHE A 479 12.47 -3.29 -0.36
N PHE A 480 13.14 -2.18 -0.01
CA PHE A 480 14.61 -2.09 0.02
C PHE A 480 15.24 -2.93 1.14
N LEU A 481 14.66 -2.93 2.34
CA LEU A 481 15.20 -3.72 3.46
C LEU A 481 15.05 -5.24 3.23
N GLY A 482 14.02 -5.69 2.51
CA GLY A 482 13.87 -7.10 2.10
C GLY A 482 14.77 -7.53 0.94
N LYS A 483 15.61 -6.63 0.42
CA LYS A 483 16.59 -6.87 -0.66
C LYS A 483 18.03 -6.55 -0.25
N LEU A 484 18.28 -6.34 1.04
CA LEU A 484 19.66 -6.24 1.53
C LEU A 484 20.40 -7.53 1.18
N SER A 485 21.64 -7.42 0.71
CA SER A 485 22.42 -8.61 0.43
C SER A 485 22.73 -9.38 1.72
N SER A 486 22.92 -10.69 1.61
CA SER A 486 23.44 -11.50 2.72
C SER A 486 24.74 -10.91 3.32
N THR A 487 25.59 -10.29 2.49
CA THR A 487 26.80 -9.59 2.94
C THR A 487 26.46 -8.37 3.82
N GLN A 488 25.45 -7.60 3.44
CA GLN A 488 24.97 -6.44 4.21
C GLN A 488 24.36 -6.87 5.55
N ILE A 489 23.57 -7.95 5.58
CA ILE A 489 23.00 -8.51 6.81
C ILE A 489 24.11 -9.00 7.75
N LYS A 490 25.11 -9.73 7.22
CA LYS A 490 26.30 -10.16 7.98
C LYS A 490 27.07 -8.97 8.56
N ALA A 491 27.21 -7.88 7.79
CA ALA A 491 27.84 -6.66 8.27
C ALA A 491 27.03 -5.98 9.39
N GLY A 492 25.70 -6.11 9.37
CA GLY A 492 24.80 -5.73 10.47
C GLY A 492 25.05 -6.54 11.74
N TYR A 493 25.09 -7.88 11.64
CA TYR A 493 25.42 -8.76 12.77
C TYR A 493 26.78 -8.46 13.38
N ALA A 494 27.79 -8.20 12.54
CA ALA A 494 29.12 -7.82 13.00
C ALA A 494 29.09 -6.53 13.83
N ALA A 495 28.32 -5.53 13.41
CA ALA A 495 28.15 -4.28 14.16
C ALA A 495 27.40 -4.50 15.48
N LEU A 496 26.34 -5.33 15.51
CA LEU A 496 25.65 -5.68 16.76
C LEU A 496 26.55 -6.45 17.74
N LYS A 497 27.42 -7.33 17.25
CA LYS A 497 28.39 -8.06 18.08
C LYS A 497 29.43 -7.13 18.72
N GLU A 498 29.84 -6.09 18.00
CA GLU A 498 30.69 -5.04 18.54
C GLU A 498 29.97 -4.28 19.67
N ILE A 499 28.72 -3.86 19.44
CA ILE A 499 27.86 -3.22 20.46
C ILE A 499 27.67 -4.13 21.68
N GLU A 500 27.44 -5.43 21.50
CA GLU A 500 27.31 -6.40 22.58
C GLU A 500 28.55 -6.40 23.51
N THR A 501 29.75 -6.27 22.94
CA THR A 501 31.00 -6.25 23.69
C THR A 501 31.06 -5.04 24.63
N TYR A 502 30.60 -3.87 24.17
CA TYR A 502 30.51 -2.67 25.00
C TYR A 502 29.43 -2.76 26.08
N ILE A 503 28.27 -3.35 25.77
CA ILE A 503 27.20 -3.59 26.76
C ILE A 503 27.70 -4.53 27.87
N LYS A 504 28.40 -5.61 27.51
CA LYS A 504 28.96 -6.59 28.48
C LYS A 504 30.05 -5.97 29.36
N THR A 505 30.91 -5.13 28.79
CA THR A 505 31.99 -4.46 29.53
C THR A 505 31.53 -3.18 30.24
N LYS A 506 30.27 -2.74 30.03
CA LYS A 506 29.68 -1.50 30.56
C LYS A 506 30.47 -0.24 30.18
N GLN A 507 31.02 -0.21 28.97
CA GLN A 507 31.81 0.91 28.45
C GLN A 507 30.99 1.73 27.44
N PHE A 508 30.44 2.86 27.88
CA PHE A 508 29.61 3.76 27.07
C PHE A 508 30.35 5.03 26.68
N ASN A 509 31.49 4.87 26.00
CA ASN A 509 32.35 5.97 25.56
C ASN A 509 32.06 6.36 24.08
N SER A 510 32.86 7.26 23.51
CA SER A 510 32.72 7.68 22.11
C SER A 510 32.80 6.52 21.11
N ALA A 511 33.57 5.47 21.41
CA ALA A 511 33.67 4.28 20.57
C ALA A 511 32.36 3.48 20.56
N PHE A 512 31.64 3.40 21.69
CA PHE A 512 30.30 2.79 21.74
C PHE A 512 29.27 3.55 20.89
N ILE A 513 29.33 4.88 20.89
CA ILE A 513 28.46 5.71 20.03
C ILE A 513 28.79 5.46 18.55
N GLU A 514 30.07 5.30 18.21
CA GLU A 514 30.49 5.01 16.84
C GLU A 514 30.09 3.60 16.39
N ALA A 515 30.12 2.61 17.28
CA ALA A 515 29.59 1.28 17.00
C ALA A 515 28.07 1.33 16.69
N ASN A 516 27.30 2.14 17.43
CA ASN A 516 25.88 2.41 17.14
C ASN A 516 25.69 3.14 15.80
N ASN A 517 26.50 4.16 15.51
CA ASN A 517 26.48 4.85 14.21
C ASN A 517 26.73 3.86 13.07
N THR A 518 27.71 2.96 13.24
CA THR A 518 28.07 1.93 12.27
C THR A 518 26.89 1.00 12.01
N TYR A 519 26.22 0.51 13.06
CA TYR A 519 25.03 -0.33 12.92
C TYR A 519 23.90 0.37 12.14
N TYR A 520 23.48 1.56 12.57
CA TYR A 520 22.39 2.30 11.92
C TYR A 520 22.74 2.86 10.54
N THR A 521 24.02 2.90 10.20
CA THR A 521 24.49 3.23 8.86
C THR A 521 24.42 2.01 7.95
N ARG A 522 24.82 0.82 8.43
CA ARG A 522 24.75 -0.43 7.66
C ARG A 522 23.33 -0.95 7.50
N ILE A 523 22.52 -0.82 8.53
CA ILE A 523 21.12 -1.23 8.52
C ILE A 523 20.30 0.04 8.62
N PRO A 524 19.76 0.56 7.50
CA PRO A 524 18.96 1.78 7.52
C PRO A 524 17.77 1.61 8.46
N HIS A 525 17.50 2.61 9.32
CA HIS A 525 16.37 2.63 10.25
C HIS A 525 15.50 3.90 10.11
N GLU A 526 14.18 3.75 10.20
CA GLU A 526 13.22 4.86 10.20
C GLU A 526 12.90 5.30 11.62
N PHE A 527 13.41 6.46 12.02
CA PHE A 527 13.15 7.06 13.35
C PHE A 527 12.39 8.39 13.27
N GLY A 528 11.97 8.80 12.07
CA GLY A 528 11.38 10.12 11.82
C GLY A 528 12.30 11.27 12.25
N ARG A 529 11.75 12.22 13.02
CA ARG A 529 12.51 13.39 13.52
C ARG A 529 13.38 13.09 14.74
N ASN A 530 13.19 11.94 15.38
CA ASN A 530 13.89 11.62 16.62
C ASN A 530 15.32 11.14 16.37
N THR A 531 16.19 11.41 17.34
CA THR A 531 17.56 10.90 17.40
C THR A 531 17.55 9.37 17.47
N PRO A 532 18.47 8.65 16.78
CA PRO A 532 18.47 7.19 16.88
C PRO A 532 18.77 6.82 18.33
N PRO A 533 18.00 5.92 18.95
CA PRO A 533 18.29 5.49 20.31
C PRO A 533 19.61 4.73 20.35
N LEU A 534 20.38 4.88 21.42
CA LEU A 534 21.54 4.00 21.64
C LEU A 534 21.05 2.62 22.09
N ILE A 535 21.70 1.57 21.58
CA ILE A 535 21.46 0.18 21.96
C ILE A 535 22.28 -0.10 23.22
N GLU A 536 21.71 0.23 24.38
CA GLU A 536 22.42 0.21 25.67
C GLU A 536 22.12 -1.05 26.49
N THR A 537 21.04 -1.75 26.16
CA THR A 537 20.56 -2.92 26.91
C THR A 537 20.61 -4.19 26.09
N ILE A 538 20.78 -5.34 26.77
CA ILE A 538 20.69 -6.67 26.14
C ILE A 538 19.32 -6.89 25.50
N GLN A 539 18.26 -6.30 26.05
CA GLN A 539 16.91 -6.42 25.49
C GLN A 539 16.78 -5.70 24.14
N GLN A 540 17.30 -4.46 24.04
CA GLN A 540 17.35 -3.73 22.76
C GLN A 540 18.22 -4.49 21.76
N LEU A 541 19.39 -4.98 22.18
CA LEU A 541 20.27 -5.78 21.32
C LEU A 541 19.56 -7.03 20.77
N LYS A 542 18.86 -7.78 21.62
CA LYS A 542 18.09 -8.97 21.20
C LYS A 542 17.01 -8.63 20.17
N HIS A 543 16.34 -7.51 20.34
CA HIS A 543 15.32 -7.05 19.41
C HIS A 543 15.92 -6.73 18.02
N GLU A 544 17.08 -6.08 17.99
CA GLU A 544 17.78 -5.79 16.74
C GLU A 544 18.34 -7.07 16.07
N ILE A 545 18.74 -8.08 16.85
CA ILE A 545 19.12 -9.40 16.34
C ILE A 545 17.93 -10.11 15.69
N GLU A 546 16.78 -10.15 16.37
CA GLU A 546 15.53 -10.75 15.86
C GLU A 546 15.08 -10.07 14.56
N LEU A 547 15.29 -8.75 14.46
CA LEU A 547 15.07 -8.01 13.23
C LEU A 547 15.96 -8.52 12.08
N LEU A 548 17.26 -8.68 12.30
CA LEU A 548 18.17 -9.21 11.27
C LEU A 548 17.83 -10.66 10.88
N GLU A 549 17.46 -11.50 11.84
CA GLU A 549 17.03 -12.89 11.59
C GLU A 549 15.78 -12.94 10.71
N THR A 550 14.84 -12.03 10.96
CA THR A 550 13.62 -11.91 10.16
C THR A 550 13.93 -11.48 8.73
N LEU A 551 14.83 -10.49 8.56
CA LEU A 551 15.25 -10.03 7.23
C LEU A 551 15.93 -11.15 6.44
N ASP A 552 16.83 -11.90 7.07
CA ASP A 552 17.54 -13.04 6.47
C ASP A 552 16.56 -14.16 6.07
N ASN A 553 15.64 -14.54 6.97
CA ASN A 553 14.64 -15.56 6.70
C ASN A 553 13.74 -15.20 5.50
N ILE A 554 13.45 -13.92 5.31
CA ILE A 554 12.60 -13.45 4.21
C ILE A 554 13.38 -13.41 2.90
N GLU A 555 14.63 -12.95 2.91
CA GLU A 555 15.52 -13.04 1.74
C GLU A 555 15.65 -14.51 1.27
N ILE A 556 15.85 -15.44 2.20
CA ILE A 556 15.91 -16.88 1.93
C ILE A 556 14.58 -17.37 1.34
N ALA A 557 13.44 -16.98 1.91
CA ALA A 557 12.13 -17.37 1.40
C ALA A 557 11.89 -16.84 -0.03
N PHE A 558 12.16 -15.57 -0.28
CA PHE A 558 12.05 -14.98 -1.62
C PHE A 558 12.99 -15.65 -2.64
N THR A 559 14.22 -15.94 -2.24
CA THR A 559 15.18 -16.62 -3.11
C THR A 559 14.72 -18.04 -3.43
N THR A 560 14.20 -18.77 -2.44
CA THR A 560 13.68 -20.12 -2.62
C THR A 560 12.51 -20.15 -3.61
N LEU A 561 11.55 -19.22 -3.45
CA LEU A 561 10.34 -19.13 -4.27
C LEU A 561 10.61 -18.67 -5.72
N ASN A 562 11.66 -17.90 -5.96
CA ASN A 562 11.98 -17.32 -7.28
C ASN A 562 13.01 -18.13 -8.10
N THR A 563 13.26 -19.40 -7.78
CA THR A 563 14.11 -20.29 -8.59
C THR A 563 13.34 -20.88 -9.79
N ASP A 564 14.04 -21.02 -10.93
CA ASP A 564 13.49 -21.27 -12.28
C ASP A 564 12.20 -22.11 -12.36
N THR A 565 11.18 -21.53 -12.99
CA THR A 565 9.88 -22.16 -13.19
C THR A 565 9.93 -23.19 -14.32
N THR A 566 9.83 -24.46 -13.98
CA THR A 566 9.54 -25.53 -14.95
C THR A 566 8.12 -25.37 -15.46
N ILE A 567 7.98 -24.90 -16.70
CA ILE A 567 6.74 -24.50 -17.38
C ILE A 567 5.60 -25.55 -17.31
N CYS A 568 5.92 -26.81 -17.02
CA CYS A 568 4.97 -27.94 -17.01
C CYS A 568 4.37 -28.31 -15.63
N LEU A 569 4.70 -27.60 -14.55
CA LEU A 569 4.22 -27.92 -13.18
C LEU A 569 3.24 -26.87 -12.63
N ASN A 570 2.32 -27.31 -11.76
CA ASN A 570 1.46 -26.40 -11.00
C ASN A 570 2.33 -25.53 -10.05
N PRO A 571 2.05 -24.23 -9.89
CA PRO A 571 2.83 -23.36 -9.01
C PRO A 571 2.95 -23.84 -7.55
N ILE A 572 1.92 -24.51 -7.02
CA ILE A 572 1.93 -25.09 -5.68
C ILE A 572 2.88 -26.29 -5.62
N ASP A 573 2.90 -27.11 -6.67
CA ASP A 573 3.78 -28.27 -6.77
C ASP A 573 5.24 -27.83 -6.91
N GLN A 574 5.49 -26.74 -7.64
CA GLN A 574 6.83 -26.13 -7.74
C GLN A 574 7.33 -25.64 -6.39
N HIS A 575 6.51 -24.88 -5.64
CA HIS A 575 6.88 -24.42 -4.31
C HIS A 575 7.13 -25.60 -3.35
N TYR A 576 6.33 -26.67 -3.46
CA TYR A 576 6.53 -27.89 -2.67
C TYR A 576 7.87 -28.59 -2.99
N GLU A 577 8.24 -28.70 -4.27
CA GLU A 577 9.55 -29.26 -4.66
C GLU A 577 10.73 -28.43 -4.13
N GLN A 578 10.58 -27.09 -4.13
CA GLN A 578 11.60 -26.18 -3.61
C GLN A 578 11.84 -26.32 -2.09
N LEU A 579 10.84 -26.76 -1.32
CA LEU A 579 11.01 -27.05 0.11
C LEU A 579 11.94 -28.24 0.37
N LYS A 580 12.21 -29.07 -0.64
CA LYS A 580 13.08 -30.27 -0.55
C LYS A 580 12.71 -31.18 0.63
N CYS A 581 11.42 -31.23 0.98
CA CYS A 581 10.91 -31.95 2.14
C CYS A 581 9.65 -32.73 1.74
N LYS A 582 9.60 -34.03 2.07
CA LYS A 582 8.41 -34.85 1.85
C LYS A 582 7.43 -34.66 3.01
N LEU A 583 6.25 -34.14 2.70
CA LEU A 583 5.17 -33.96 3.68
C LEU A 583 4.10 -35.03 3.45
N TYR A 584 3.65 -35.65 4.55
CA TYR A 584 2.55 -36.61 4.54
C TYR A 584 1.48 -36.11 5.51
N PRO A 585 0.21 -36.08 5.10
CA PRO A 585 -0.84 -35.70 6.02
C PRO A 585 -1.17 -36.90 6.92
N ILE A 586 -1.23 -36.67 8.22
CA ILE A 586 -1.63 -37.69 9.20
C ILE A 586 -3.17 -37.68 9.28
N GLU A 587 -3.76 -38.86 9.46
CA GLU A 587 -5.21 -39.05 9.62
C GLU A 587 -5.74 -38.48 10.93
#